data_AF-A0A3A1VE72-F1
#
_entry.id   AF-A0A3A1VE72-F1
#
_cell.length_a   1.000
_cell.length_b   1.000
_cell.length_c   1.000
_cell.angle_alpha   90.00
_cell.angle_beta   90.00
_cell.angle_gamma   90.00
#
_symmetry.space_group_name_H-M   'P 1'
#
loop_
_entity.id
_entity.type
_entity.pdbx_description
1 polymer ?
#
loop_
_entity_poly.entity_id
_entity_poly.type
_entity_poly.pdbx_seq_one_letter_code
_entity_poly.pdbx_strand_id
1 'polypeptide(L)'
;MKLAFKLLSVMLGLFLIYDGYSIYTFTARSPDGSMGIRRLFDNLFIPATDFHLHTYGISFFLVGVLFVLIPVIRIKQNANGEL
;
A
#
# COMPACT_ATOMS: atom_id res chain seq x y z
N MET A 1 -16.71 -13.14 14.58
CA MET A 1 -16.01 -13.31 13.28
C MET A 1 -15.98 -12.05 12.42
N LYS A 2 -17.08 -11.32 12.19
CA LYS A 2 -17.07 -10.13 11.31
C LYS A 2 -16.07 -9.03 11.71
N LEU A 3 -15.89 -8.76 13.01
CA LEU A 3 -14.95 -7.73 13.48
C LEU A 3 -13.48 -8.08 13.22
N ALA A 4 -13.09 -9.35 13.45
CA ALA A 4 -11.72 -9.80 13.20
C ALA A 4 -11.32 -9.64 11.72
N PHE A 5 -12.22 -9.96 10.79
CA PHE A 5 -11.99 -9.72 9.36
C PHE A 5 -11.86 -8.22 9.02
N LYS A 6 -12.64 -7.34 9.67
CA LYS A 6 -12.49 -5.89 9.48
C LYS A 6 -11.13 -5.38 10.00
N LEU A 7 -10.70 -5.86 11.17
CA LEU A 7 -9.38 -5.52 11.73
C LEU A 7 -8.25 -6.04 10.85
N LEU A 8 -8.35 -7.27 10.35
CA LEU A 8 -7.39 -7.84 9.39
C LEU A 8 -7.29 -7.00 8.11
N SER A 9 -8.44 -6.56 7.57
CA SER A 9 -8.49 -5.68 6.39
C SER A 9 -7.80 -4.33 6.66
N VAL A 10 -8.00 -3.75 7.84
CA VAL A 10 -7.31 -2.51 8.23
C VAL A 10 -5.80 -2.74 8.34
N MET A 11 -5.36 -3.82 8.96
CA MET A 11 -3.93 -4.16 9.07
C MET A 11 -3.29 -4.35 7.68
N LEU A 12 -3.97 -5.06 6.78
CA LEU A 12 -3.52 -5.24 5.40
C LEU A 12 -3.47 -3.91 4.64
N GLY A 13 -4.48 -3.06 4.83
CA GLY A 13 -4.52 -1.72 4.22
C GLY A 13 -3.37 -0.83 4.70
N LEU A 14 -3.07 -0.81 6.00
CA LEU A 14 -1.93 -0.08 6.56
C LEU A 14 -0.60 -0.59 6.02
N PHE A 15 -0.45 -1.91 5.89
CA PHE A 15 0.73 -2.52 5.26
C PHE A 15 0.90 -2.05 3.81
N LEU A 16 -0.18 -2.06 3.01
CA LEU A 16 -0.15 -1.60 1.61
C LEU A 16 0.14 -0.10 1.48
N ILE A 17 -0.37 0.72 2.40
CA ILE A 17 -0.05 2.16 2.47
C ILE A 17 1.44 2.36 2.71
N TYR A 18 1.99 1.66 3.71
CA TYR A 18 3.41 1.75 4.05
C TYR A 18 4.30 1.31 2.89
N ASP A 19 4.01 0.15 2.28
CA ASP A 19 4.80 -0.33 1.15
C ASP A 19 4.63 0.61 -0.06
N GLY A 20 3.42 1.04 -0.37
CA GLY A 20 3.12 2.03 -1.42
C GLY A 20 3.97 3.31 -1.30
N TYR A 21 4.03 3.87 -0.08
CA TYR A 21 4.86 5.03 0.23
C TYR A 21 6.36 4.73 0.07
N SER A 22 6.81 3.55 0.51
CA SER A 22 8.20 3.10 0.32
C SER A 22 8.55 2.92 -1.16
N ILE A 23 7.63 2.43 -2.01
CA ILE A 23 7.85 2.34 -3.46
C ILE A 23 7.97 3.73 -4.05
N TYR A 24 7.04 4.61 -3.69
CA TYR A 24 6.95 5.96 -4.23
C TYR A 24 8.19 6.80 -3.94
N THR A 25 8.81 6.59 -2.78
CA THR A 25 10.01 7.33 -2.35
C THR A 25 11.32 6.65 -2.71
N PHE A 26 11.28 5.45 -3.31
CA PHE A 26 12.47 4.75 -3.75
C PHE A 26 13.04 5.43 -4.99
N THR A 27 14.35 5.73 -4.98
CA THR A 27 15.04 6.31 -6.12
C THR A 27 15.53 5.21 -7.06
N ALA A 28 15.10 5.24 -8.33
CA ALA A 28 15.54 4.29 -9.34
C ALA A 28 17.01 4.44 -9.74
N ARG A 29 17.71 5.46 -9.24
CA ARG A 29 19.11 5.73 -9.57
C ARG A 29 19.97 5.72 -8.32
N SER A 30 21.05 4.95 -8.35
CA SER A 30 22.12 5.07 -7.38
C SER A 30 23.00 6.30 -7.67
N PRO A 31 23.83 6.75 -6.71
CA PRO A 31 24.67 7.94 -6.88
C PRO A 31 25.65 7.90 -8.06
N ASP A 32 25.98 6.71 -8.54
CA ASP A 32 26.83 6.43 -9.71
C ASP A 32 26.05 6.35 -11.04
N GLY A 33 24.72 6.57 -11.02
CA GLY A 33 23.85 6.56 -12.19
C GLY A 33 23.33 5.18 -12.62
N SER A 34 23.65 4.12 -11.89
CA SER A 34 23.11 2.78 -12.16
C SER A 34 21.62 2.69 -11.79
N MET A 35 20.86 1.82 -12.46
CA MET A 35 19.45 1.59 -12.08
C MET A 35 19.37 0.82 -10.76
N GLY A 36 18.83 1.47 -9.73
CA GLY A 36 18.50 0.87 -8.45
C GLY A 36 17.49 -0.27 -8.62
N ILE A 37 17.74 -1.39 -7.96
CA ILE A 37 16.86 -2.55 -8.01
C ILE A 37 16.03 -2.57 -6.74
N ARG A 38 14.72 -2.31 -6.86
CA ARG A 38 13.80 -2.47 -5.73
C ARG A 38 13.35 -3.93 -5.67
N ARG A 39 13.49 -4.56 -4.50
CA ARG A 39 12.86 -5.84 -4.21
C ARG A 39 11.39 -5.59 -3.87
N LEU A 40 10.48 -5.97 -4.76
CA LEU A 40 9.08 -6.19 -4.38
C LEU A 40 8.98 -7.63 -3.84
N PHE A 41 8.39 -7.81 -2.66
CA PHE A 41 8.05 -9.12 -2.08
C PHE A 41 9.16 -10.19 -2.20
N ASP A 42 10.20 -10.09 -1.38
CA ASP A 42 11.36 -11.01 -1.18
C ASP A 42 12.11 -11.58 -2.41
N ASN A 43 11.53 -11.64 -3.61
CA ASN A 43 12.02 -12.34 -4.79
C ASN A 43 11.78 -11.60 -6.11
N LEU A 44 11.03 -10.49 -6.14
CA LEU A 44 10.77 -9.76 -7.37
C LEU A 44 11.75 -8.58 -7.52
N PHE A 45 12.80 -8.81 -8.31
CA PHE A 45 13.76 -7.78 -8.70
C PHE A 45 13.25 -7.11 -9.97
N ILE A 46 12.78 -5.86 -9.86
CA ILE A 46 12.34 -5.09 -11.03
C ILE A 46 13.30 -3.91 -11.22
N PRO A 47 13.95 -3.78 -12.40
CA PRO A 47 14.56 -2.52 -12.80
C PRO A 47 13.43 -1.53 -13.06
N ALA A 48 13.05 -0.78 -12.02
CA ALA A 48 11.92 0.11 -12.07
C ALA A 48 12.43 1.52 -12.32
N THR A 49 12.11 2.09 -13.48
CA THR A 49 12.35 3.53 -13.71
C THR A 49 11.50 4.36 -12.74
N ASP A 50 11.93 5.59 -12.43
CA ASP A 50 11.24 6.45 -11.44
C ASP A 50 9.73 6.59 -11.74
N PHE A 51 9.37 6.71 -13.03
CA PHE A 51 7.97 6.75 -13.46
C PHE A 51 7.15 5.53 -13.01
N HIS A 52 7.71 4.33 -13.14
CA HIS A 52 7.03 3.09 -12.76
C HIS A 52 6.96 2.96 -11.25
N LEU A 53 8.04 3.30 -10.53
CA LEU A 53 8.04 3.29 -9.05
C LEU A 53 6.98 4.22 -8.47
N HIS A 54 6.86 5.44 -9.00
CA HIS A 54 5.82 6.37 -8.56
C HIS A 54 4.42 5.83 -8.89
N THR A 55 4.22 5.29 -10.08
CA THR A 55 2.92 4.72 -10.49
C THR A 55 2.51 3.55 -9.60
N TYR A 56 3.42 2.61 -9.34
CA TYR A 56 3.16 1.49 -8.44
C TYR A 56 2.95 1.96 -7.01
N GLY A 57 3.78 2.88 -6.51
CA GLY A 57 3.66 3.41 -5.16
C GLY A 57 2.32 4.10 -4.92
N ILE A 58 1.88 4.97 -5.85
CA ILE A 58 0.55 5.60 -5.79
C ILE A 58 -0.55 4.54 -5.85
N SER A 59 -0.43 3.55 -6.75
CA SER A 59 -1.45 2.50 -6.88
C SER A 59 -1.62 1.69 -5.59
N PHE A 60 -0.50 1.24 -5.01
CA PHE A 60 -0.50 0.50 -3.74
C PHE A 60 -1.03 1.36 -2.58
N PHE A 61 -0.64 2.63 -2.53
CA PHE A 61 -1.14 3.58 -1.54
C PHE A 61 -2.66 3.74 -1.63
N LEU A 62 -3.21 3.98 -2.82
CA LEU A 62 -4.65 4.14 -3.04
C LEU A 62 -5.43 2.87 -2.68
N VAL A 63 -4.94 1.70 -3.09
CA VAL A 63 -5.56 0.42 -2.71
C VAL A 63 -5.54 0.24 -1.20
N GLY A 64 -4.41 0.52 -0.55
CA GLY A 64 -4.30 0.45 0.91
C GLY A 64 -5.28 1.39 1.63
N VAL A 65 -5.42 2.64 1.14
CA VAL A 65 -6.41 3.60 1.65
C VAL A 65 -7.84 3.05 1.55
N LEU A 66 -8.21 2.45 0.42
CA LEU A 66 -9.54 1.83 0.26
C LEU A 66 -9.75 0.67 1.25
N PHE A 67 -8.72 -0.17 1.45
CA PHE A 67 -8.76 -1.28 2.41
C PHE A 67 -8.90 -0.84 3.87
N VAL A 68 -8.47 0.39 4.21
CA VAL A 68 -8.68 0.98 5.54
C VAL A 68 -10.06 1.66 5.62
N LEU A 69 -10.42 2.48 4.63
CA LEU A 69 -11.64 3.30 4.71
C LEU A 69 -12.92 2.46 4.69
N ILE A 70 -13.02 1.45 3.82
CA ILE A 70 -14.23 0.62 3.69
C ILE A 70 -14.62 -0.05 5.02
N PRO A 71 -13.73 -0.80 5.71
CA PRO A 71 -14.09 -1.41 6.98
C PRO A 71 -14.29 -0.37 8.09
N VAL A 72 -13.55 0.74 8.11
CA VAL A 72 -13.71 1.80 9.13
C VAL A 72 -15.09 2.46 9.03
N ILE A 73 -15.52 2.84 7.83
CA ILE A 73 -16.85 3.42 7.58
C ILE A 73 -17.93 2.43 8.02
N ARG A 74 -17.80 1.14 7.65
CA ARG A 74 -18.72 0.08 8.08
C ARG A 74 -18.66 -0.24 9.57
N ILE A 75 -17.60 0.09 10.29
CA ILE A 75 -17.57 -0.03 11.76
C ILE A 75 -18.35 1.13 12.37
N LYS A 76 -18.13 2.35 11.85
CA LYS A 76 -18.82 3.55 12.30
C LYS A 76 -20.34 3.48 12.09
N GLN A 77 -20.80 3.06 10.91
CA GLN A 77 -22.23 2.89 10.62
C GLN A 77 -22.89 1.89 11.58
N ASN A 78 -22.26 0.72 11.76
CA ASN A 78 -22.74 -0.27 12.72
C ASN A 78 -22.80 0.25 14.16
N ALA A 79 -21.86 1.12 14.57
CA ALA A 79 -21.85 1.72 15.91
C ALA A 79 -22.95 2.78 16.08
N ASN A 80 -23.32 3.47 14.99
CA ASN A 80 -24.37 4.49 14.97
C ASN A 80 -25.78 3.92 14.74
N GLY A 81 -25.90 2.61 14.48
CA GLY A 81 -27.19 1.97 14.15
C GLY A 81 -27.69 2.24 12.72
N GLU A 82 -26.83 2.76 11.85
CA GLU A 82 -27.11 2.95 10.42
C GLU A 82 -26.80 1.65 9.68
N LEU A 83 -27.80 1.08 8.98
CA LEU A 83 -27.72 -0.21 8.26
C LEU A 83 -26.90 -0.10 6.95
#